data_AF-V7CVG8-F1
#
_entry.id   AF-V7CVG8-F1
#
_cell.length_a   1.000
_cell.length_b   1.000
_cell.length_c   1.000
_cell.angle_alpha   90.00
_cell.angle_beta   90.00
_cell.angle_gamma   90.00
#
_symmetry.space_group_name_H-M   'P 1'
#
loop_
_entity.id
_entity.type
_entity.pdbx_description
1 polymer ?
#
loop_
_entity_poly.entity_id
_entity_poly.type
_entity_poly.pdbx_seq_one_letter_code
_entity_poly.pdbx_strand_id
1 'polypeptide(L)'
;MFVSKFLCKNDQNSILYKKKRLRFSAKSEGRKMSEEKKEEEEEALKTLEIENGLRLVPRVKLNLVIYPSTPLTLSHPIDEWKTKRALIDFLHTSLSLTLPEEDLHLTRHKNLKKRKRDDPVAAGTLRVWDLSFLPTTNRYLEWRNRLAENLNGIELNLEGVKFKLAVTVPASDDFNSMKKEWEEHSAFRSVGEPDTVVLRGMPSRWFAEPRVSSKPSMLVTHTILSTFGKIRNLNVGEDNEYGKDESENSGDLVSGLYCKIVVQFDKYKDCHDAIRVLCGRSMQKQGSRLKADYEVSWDKDRFFRNSRNQSEDKNSMASSSAADNYRSEASRRHGPENVRPRRFKE
;
A
#
# COMPACT_ATOMS: atom_id res chain seq x y z
N MET A 1 -49.58 -66.16 -26.98
CA MET A 1 -48.34 -65.37 -27.17
C MET A 1 -48.74 -63.94 -27.47
N PHE A 2 -48.51 -63.00 -26.55
CA PHE A 2 -48.23 -61.57 -26.82
C PHE A 2 -48.12 -60.84 -25.48
N VAL A 3 -46.89 -60.66 -24.98
CA VAL A 3 -46.57 -59.61 -24.01
C VAL A 3 -45.15 -59.13 -24.29
N SER A 4 -45.01 -57.91 -24.80
CA SER A 4 -43.88 -57.01 -24.47
C SER A 4 -43.96 -55.75 -25.31
N LYS A 5 -44.38 -54.64 -24.69
CA LYS A 5 -44.05 -53.27 -25.15
C LYS A 5 -44.41 -52.26 -24.07
N PHE A 6 -43.73 -52.28 -22.93
CA PHE A 6 -43.65 -51.11 -22.05
C PHE A 6 -42.39 -51.25 -21.23
N LEU A 7 -41.41 -50.36 -21.45
CA LEU A 7 -40.30 -49.94 -20.57
C LEU A 7 -39.09 -49.50 -21.41
N CYS A 8 -39.16 -48.34 -22.07
CA CYS A 8 -37.97 -47.60 -22.51
C CYS A 8 -38.28 -46.15 -22.93
N LYS A 9 -38.97 -45.36 -22.10
CA LYS A 9 -39.22 -43.93 -22.39
C LYS A 9 -39.01 -42.96 -21.22
N ASN A 10 -38.77 -43.44 -19.99
CA ASN A 10 -38.67 -42.57 -18.81
C ASN A 10 -37.25 -42.07 -18.49
N ASP A 11 -36.19 -42.78 -18.90
CA ASP A 11 -34.82 -42.40 -18.51
C ASP A 11 -34.21 -41.27 -19.35
N GLN A 12 -34.58 -41.16 -20.62
CA GLN A 12 -34.06 -40.10 -21.50
C GLN A 12 -34.57 -38.71 -21.11
N ASN A 13 -35.81 -38.60 -20.63
CA ASN A 13 -36.35 -37.33 -20.15
C ASN A 13 -35.65 -36.87 -18.86
N SER A 14 -35.41 -37.76 -17.90
CA SER A 14 -34.70 -37.45 -16.65
C SER A 14 -33.30 -36.85 -16.87
N ILE A 15 -32.55 -37.43 -17.83
CA ILE A 15 -31.21 -36.95 -18.20
C ILE A 15 -31.28 -35.58 -18.90
N LEU A 16 -32.27 -35.37 -19.78
CA LEU A 16 -32.45 -34.10 -20.47
C LEU A 16 -32.82 -32.96 -19.51
N TYR A 17 -33.67 -33.24 -18.51
CA TYR A 17 -34.05 -32.29 -17.46
C TYR A 17 -32.87 -31.95 -16.54
N LYS A 18 -32.06 -32.94 -16.12
CA LYS A 18 -30.83 -32.69 -15.34
C LYS A 18 -29.82 -31.86 -16.13
N LYS A 19 -29.61 -32.15 -17.42
CA LYS A 19 -28.68 -31.41 -18.30
C LYS A 19 -29.15 -29.98 -18.57
N LYS A 20 -30.45 -29.75 -18.72
CA LYS A 20 -31.03 -28.39 -18.80
C LYS A 20 -30.85 -27.64 -17.47
N ARG A 21 -31.14 -28.25 -16.32
CA ARG A 21 -30.99 -27.62 -15.00
C ARG A 21 -29.53 -27.22 -14.69
N LEU A 22 -28.57 -28.08 -15.04
CA LEU A 22 -27.14 -27.77 -14.91
C LEU A 22 -26.70 -26.62 -15.82
N ARG A 23 -27.18 -26.56 -17.07
CA ARG A 23 -26.91 -25.43 -17.98
C ARG A 23 -27.56 -24.12 -17.52
N PHE A 24 -28.77 -24.19 -16.95
CA PHE A 24 -29.42 -23.02 -16.37
C PHE A 24 -28.69 -22.52 -15.11
N SER A 25 -28.24 -23.43 -14.23
CA SER A 25 -27.46 -23.10 -13.03
C SER A 25 -26.12 -22.45 -13.38
N ALA A 26 -25.35 -23.04 -14.30
CA ALA A 26 -24.07 -22.48 -14.75
C ALA A 26 -24.25 -21.15 -15.49
N LYS A 27 -25.35 -20.97 -16.24
CA LYS A 27 -25.67 -19.70 -16.91
C LYS A 27 -26.16 -18.63 -15.92
N SER A 28 -26.83 -19.00 -14.83
CA SER A 28 -27.21 -18.07 -13.76
C SER A 28 -26.03 -17.70 -12.86
N GLU A 29 -25.13 -18.64 -12.54
CA GLU A 29 -23.90 -18.38 -11.79
C GLU A 29 -22.93 -17.52 -12.61
N GLY A 30 -22.77 -17.82 -13.90
CA GLY A 30 -21.98 -16.99 -14.81
C GLY A 30 -22.54 -15.58 -14.99
N ARG A 31 -23.87 -15.41 -14.97
CA ARG A 31 -24.51 -14.08 -15.00
C ARG A 31 -24.32 -13.32 -13.68
N LYS A 32 -24.53 -13.97 -12.53
CA LYS A 32 -24.32 -13.36 -11.22
C LYS A 32 -22.87 -12.93 -11.01
N MET A 33 -21.89 -13.78 -11.32
CA MET A 33 -20.48 -13.36 -11.28
C MET A 33 -20.19 -12.20 -12.23
N SER A 34 -20.83 -12.13 -13.40
CA SER A 34 -20.62 -11.02 -14.34
C SER A 34 -21.30 -9.72 -13.92
N GLU A 35 -22.37 -9.79 -13.11
CA GLU A 35 -23.08 -8.63 -12.56
C GLU A 35 -22.40 -8.12 -11.29
N GLU A 36 -22.03 -9.01 -10.35
CA GLU A 36 -21.23 -8.66 -9.16
C GLU A 36 -19.90 -8.04 -9.57
N LYS A 37 -19.22 -8.62 -10.57
CA LYS A 37 -17.97 -8.07 -11.09
C LYS A 37 -18.16 -6.69 -11.75
N LYS A 38 -19.32 -6.41 -12.36
CA LYS A 38 -19.62 -5.09 -12.93
C LYS A 38 -19.92 -4.04 -11.86
N GLU A 39 -20.64 -4.41 -10.80
CA GLU A 39 -20.94 -3.51 -9.68
C GLU A 39 -19.68 -3.16 -8.88
N GLU A 40 -18.86 -4.17 -8.55
CA GLU A 40 -17.54 -3.97 -7.91
C GLU A 40 -16.62 -3.11 -8.78
N GLU A 41 -16.72 -3.24 -10.11
CA GLU A 41 -15.94 -2.47 -11.06
C GLU A 41 -16.38 -1.01 -11.09
N GLU A 42 -17.68 -0.71 -11.27
CA GLU A 42 -18.17 0.69 -11.32
C GLU A 42 -17.87 1.47 -10.03
N GLU A 43 -17.80 0.77 -8.90
CA GLU A 43 -17.41 1.35 -7.63
C GLU A 43 -15.98 1.90 -7.64
N ALA A 44 -15.02 1.24 -8.30
CA ALA A 44 -13.60 1.59 -8.25
C ALA A 44 -13.29 3.02 -8.72
N LEU A 45 -14.05 3.54 -9.70
CA LEU A 45 -13.90 4.90 -10.24
C LEU A 45 -14.77 5.95 -9.51
N LYS A 46 -15.54 5.55 -8.51
CA LYS A 46 -16.32 6.47 -7.69
C LYS A 46 -15.53 6.94 -6.50
N THR A 47 -15.69 8.22 -6.17
CA THR A 47 -15.23 8.77 -4.90
C THR A 47 -16.04 8.15 -3.77
N LEU A 48 -15.36 7.63 -2.75
CA LEU A 48 -16.00 7.03 -1.59
C LEU A 48 -15.86 7.97 -0.38
N GLU A 49 -16.98 8.39 0.20
CA GLU A 49 -16.97 9.17 1.43
C GLU A 49 -16.65 8.27 2.63
N ILE A 50 -15.75 8.73 3.49
CA ILE A 50 -15.37 8.12 4.76
C ILE A 50 -15.77 9.08 5.89
N GLU A 51 -15.81 8.58 7.11
CA GLU A 51 -16.00 9.39 8.31
C GLU A 51 -14.92 10.48 8.50
N ASN A 52 -15.21 11.44 9.38
CA ASN A 52 -14.39 12.62 9.67
C ASN A 52 -14.10 13.54 8.47
N GLY A 53 -15.00 13.56 7.49
CA GLY A 53 -14.86 14.42 6.31
C GLY A 53 -13.66 14.02 5.46
N LEU A 54 -13.30 12.75 5.46
CA LEU A 54 -12.31 12.17 4.57
C LEU A 54 -13.03 11.48 3.42
N ARG A 55 -12.41 11.45 2.25
CA ARG A 55 -12.92 10.69 1.12
C ARG A 55 -11.78 10.05 0.35
N LEU A 56 -12.04 8.90 -0.26
CA LEU A 56 -11.13 8.26 -1.19
C LEU A 56 -11.46 8.71 -2.61
N VAL A 57 -10.47 9.31 -3.25
CA VAL A 57 -10.55 9.78 -4.63
C VAL A 57 -9.75 8.81 -5.51
N PRO A 58 -10.35 8.27 -6.58
CA PRO A 58 -9.63 7.39 -7.50
C PRO A 58 -8.49 8.13 -8.21
N ARG A 59 -7.41 7.42 -8.48
CA ARG A 59 -6.22 7.95 -9.15
C ARG A 59 -5.50 6.87 -9.94
N VAL A 60 -4.77 7.27 -10.98
CA VAL A 60 -3.62 6.49 -11.46
C VAL A 60 -2.35 7.09 -10.89
N LYS A 61 -1.52 6.25 -10.27
CA LYS A 61 -0.18 6.61 -9.81
C LYS A 61 0.85 5.74 -10.53
N LEU A 62 1.89 6.36 -11.06
CA LEU A 62 3.02 5.67 -11.68
C LEU A 62 4.32 6.17 -11.05
N ASN A 63 5.23 5.24 -10.76
CA ASN A 63 6.59 5.55 -10.32
C ASN A 63 7.46 5.72 -11.55
N LEU A 64 8.25 6.80 -11.56
CA LEU A 64 9.15 7.17 -12.64
C LEU A 64 10.58 7.06 -12.15
N VAL A 65 11.44 6.41 -12.95
CA VAL A 65 12.88 6.37 -12.72
C VAL A 65 13.59 6.75 -14.01
N ILE A 66 14.52 7.70 -13.93
CA ILE A 66 15.19 8.26 -15.09
C ILE A 66 16.65 7.79 -15.10
N TYR A 67 17.05 7.17 -16.20
CA TYR A 67 18.39 6.68 -16.45
C TYR A 67 19.06 7.49 -17.56
N PRO A 68 20.39 7.65 -17.55
CA PRO A 68 21.11 8.14 -18.73
C PRO A 68 21.03 7.09 -19.85
N SER A 69 20.69 7.48 -21.08
CA SER A 69 20.61 6.53 -22.23
C SER A 69 21.97 6.14 -22.77
N THR A 70 22.99 6.97 -22.53
CA THR A 70 24.37 6.72 -22.93
C THR A 70 25.29 6.96 -21.74
N PRO A 71 26.35 6.16 -21.54
CA PRO A 71 27.28 6.28 -20.43
C PRO A 71 28.20 7.49 -20.64
N LEU A 72 27.63 8.69 -20.66
CA LEU A 72 28.37 9.94 -20.57
C LEU A 72 28.54 10.32 -19.11
N THR A 73 29.71 10.85 -18.79
CA THR A 73 29.90 11.66 -17.58
C THR A 73 28.97 12.86 -17.66
N LEU A 74 27.83 12.80 -16.97
CA LEU A 74 26.93 13.94 -16.80
C LEU A 74 27.69 15.05 -16.06
N SER A 75 28.24 16.00 -16.83
CA SER A 75 28.91 17.19 -16.28
C SER A 75 27.91 18.13 -15.62
N HIS A 76 26.66 18.11 -16.10
CA HIS A 76 25.57 18.93 -15.60
C HIS A 76 24.46 18.05 -15.01
N PRO A 77 23.89 18.49 -13.88
CA PRO A 77 22.77 17.78 -13.31
C PRO A 77 21.52 17.94 -14.19
N ILE A 78 20.68 16.91 -14.20
CA ILE A 78 19.39 16.98 -14.89
C ILE A 78 18.56 18.16 -14.35
N ASP A 79 17.97 18.91 -15.28
CA ASP A 79 17.05 20.01 -14.99
C ASP A 79 15.65 19.43 -14.76
N GLU A 80 15.19 19.49 -13.51
CA GLU A 80 13.88 18.95 -13.10
C GLU A 80 12.74 19.63 -13.85
N TRP A 81 12.79 20.96 -14.00
CA TRP A 81 11.74 21.73 -14.66
C TRP A 81 11.64 21.38 -16.14
N LYS A 82 12.78 21.32 -16.85
CA LYS A 82 12.80 20.92 -18.27
C LYS A 82 12.32 19.49 -18.47
N THR A 83 12.70 18.60 -17.56
CA THR A 83 12.24 17.20 -17.58
C THR A 83 10.74 17.11 -17.39
N LYS A 84 10.18 17.85 -16.42
CA LYS A 84 8.72 17.92 -16.20
C LYS A 84 7.99 18.42 -17.42
N ARG A 85 8.45 19.54 -18.00
CA ARG A 85 7.86 20.10 -19.23
C ARG A 85 7.90 19.12 -20.38
N ALA A 86 9.04 18.50 -20.66
CA ALA A 86 9.16 17.52 -21.74
C ALA A 86 8.21 16.33 -21.57
N LEU A 87 8.03 15.86 -20.33
CA LEU A 87 7.08 14.78 -20.01
C LEU A 87 5.63 15.22 -20.17
N ILE A 88 5.26 16.41 -19.68
CA ILE A 88 3.91 16.95 -19.83
C ILE A 88 3.59 17.18 -21.31
N ASP A 89 4.52 17.75 -22.08
CA ASP A 89 4.38 17.96 -23.52
C ASP A 89 4.22 16.63 -24.25
N PHE A 90 4.99 15.60 -23.88
CA PHE A 90 4.84 14.25 -24.44
C PHE A 90 3.46 13.66 -24.12
N LEU A 91 3.01 13.74 -22.87
CA LEU A 91 1.71 13.23 -22.43
C LEU A 91 0.56 13.93 -23.20
N HIS A 92 0.67 15.24 -23.40
CA HIS A 92 -0.30 16.01 -24.15
C HIS A 92 -0.28 15.64 -25.64
N THR A 93 0.88 15.64 -26.29
CA THR A 93 1.01 15.46 -27.74
C THR A 93 0.83 14.01 -28.19
N SER A 94 1.39 13.05 -27.45
CA SER A 94 1.44 11.64 -27.87
C SER A 94 0.29 10.82 -27.28
N LEU A 95 -0.22 11.23 -26.10
CA LEU A 95 -1.23 10.46 -25.37
C LEU A 95 -2.53 11.24 -25.13
N SER A 96 -2.64 12.47 -25.65
CA SER A 96 -3.82 13.35 -25.48
C SER A 96 -4.22 13.54 -24.01
N LEU A 97 -3.25 13.47 -23.09
CA LEU A 97 -3.47 13.58 -21.66
C LEU A 97 -3.00 14.94 -21.17
N THR A 98 -3.92 15.74 -20.64
CA THR A 98 -3.61 17.05 -20.07
C THR A 98 -3.43 16.91 -18.57
N LEU A 99 -2.27 17.31 -18.04
CA LEU A 99 -1.98 17.22 -16.61
C LEU A 99 -1.42 18.54 -16.05
N PRO A 100 -1.90 18.98 -14.87
CA PRO A 100 -1.23 20.00 -14.08
C PRO A 100 0.21 19.60 -13.73
N GLU A 101 1.11 20.58 -13.64
CA GLU A 101 2.51 20.34 -13.29
C GLU A 101 2.67 19.78 -11.85
N GLU A 102 1.74 20.13 -10.96
CA GLU A 102 1.67 19.67 -9.57
C GLU A 102 1.48 18.14 -9.45
N ASP A 103 0.88 17.53 -10.47
CA ASP A 103 0.61 16.10 -10.52
C ASP A 103 1.82 15.28 -10.98
N LEU A 104 2.89 15.95 -11.42
CA LEU A 104 4.19 15.36 -11.72
C LEU A 104 5.24 15.83 -10.71
N HIS A 105 5.60 14.93 -9.81
CA HIS A 105 6.70 15.13 -8.87
C HIS A 105 7.95 14.46 -9.41
N LEU A 106 9.06 15.19 -9.52
CA LEU A 106 10.37 14.68 -9.89
C LEU A 106 11.38 15.23 -8.90
N THR A 107 12.29 14.36 -8.47
CA THR A 107 13.37 14.69 -7.55
C THR A 107 14.66 14.14 -8.13
N ARG A 108 15.63 15.02 -8.33
CA ARG A 108 16.97 14.64 -8.75
C ARG A 108 17.72 13.96 -7.62
N HIS A 109 18.50 12.94 -7.96
CA HIS A 109 19.44 12.36 -7.01
C HIS A 109 20.66 13.28 -6.79
N LYS A 110 20.98 13.55 -5.53
CA LYS A 110 22.21 14.28 -5.17
C LYS A 110 23.44 13.40 -5.44
N ASN A 111 24.60 14.04 -5.60
CA ASN A 111 25.91 13.40 -5.74
C ASN A 111 26.08 12.47 -6.96
N LEU A 112 25.80 12.97 -8.17
CA LEU A 112 26.04 12.26 -9.44
C LEU A 112 27.48 11.72 -9.58
N LYS A 113 28.47 12.36 -8.94
CA LYS A 113 29.89 11.95 -9.00
C LYS A 113 30.21 10.65 -8.27
N LYS A 114 29.37 10.21 -7.32
CA LYS A 114 29.55 8.96 -6.57
C LYS A 114 28.78 7.79 -7.18
N ARG A 115 27.93 8.07 -8.18
CA ARG A 115 27.07 7.08 -8.82
C ARG A 115 27.79 6.42 -9.99
N LYS A 116 27.45 5.17 -10.28
CA LYS A 116 27.88 4.47 -11.49
C LYS A 116 27.25 5.16 -12.70
N ARG A 117 27.86 4.96 -13.87
CA ARG A 117 27.42 5.60 -15.12
C ARG A 117 25.99 5.22 -15.53
N ASP A 118 25.51 4.05 -15.11
CA ASP A 118 24.20 3.53 -15.47
C ASP A 118 23.18 3.66 -14.33
N ASP A 119 23.56 4.29 -13.22
CA ASP A 119 22.64 4.49 -12.08
C ASP A 119 21.55 5.51 -12.43
N PRO A 120 20.38 5.41 -11.78
CA PRO A 120 19.33 6.39 -11.98
C PRO A 120 19.80 7.78 -11.53
N VAL A 121 19.36 8.80 -12.27
CA VAL A 121 19.76 10.21 -12.06
C VAL A 121 18.64 11.04 -11.44
N ALA A 122 17.39 10.62 -11.61
CA ALA A 122 16.23 11.19 -10.97
C ALA A 122 15.14 10.13 -10.81
N ALA A 123 14.25 10.35 -9.86
CA ALA A 123 13.08 9.54 -9.63
C ALA A 123 11.87 10.45 -9.35
N GLY A 124 10.68 9.90 -9.48
CA GLY A 124 9.48 10.66 -9.19
C GLY A 124 8.20 9.88 -9.33
N THR A 125 7.10 10.63 -9.35
CA THR A 125 5.75 10.08 -9.37
C THR A 125 4.87 10.91 -10.28
N LEU A 126 4.16 10.23 -11.17
CA LEU A 126 3.10 10.78 -11.99
C LEU A 126 1.75 10.41 -11.38
N ARG A 127 0.84 11.38 -11.28
CA ARG A 127 -0.53 11.19 -10.80
C ARG A 127 -1.53 11.65 -11.85
N VAL A 128 -2.61 10.90 -12.01
CA VAL A 128 -3.75 11.27 -12.84
C VAL A 128 -5.01 11.15 -12.00
N TRP A 129 -5.66 12.28 -11.74
CA TRP A 129 -6.88 12.35 -10.93
C TRP A 129 -8.15 12.39 -11.75
N ASP A 130 -8.11 13.07 -12.90
CA ASP A 130 -9.25 13.09 -13.80
C ASP A 130 -9.29 11.78 -14.58
N LEU A 131 -10.24 10.94 -14.22
CA LEU A 131 -10.50 9.66 -14.87
C LEU A 131 -11.88 9.66 -15.54
N SER A 132 -12.52 10.83 -15.66
CA SER A 132 -13.89 10.95 -16.18
C SER A 132 -14.00 10.56 -17.66
N PHE A 133 -12.89 10.64 -18.40
CA PHE A 133 -12.80 10.22 -19.79
C PHE A 133 -12.79 8.70 -19.97
N LEU A 134 -12.61 7.92 -18.89
CA LEU A 134 -12.55 6.46 -18.96
C LEU A 134 -13.96 5.86 -18.85
N PRO A 135 -14.46 5.23 -19.92
CA PRO A 135 -15.69 4.45 -19.83
C PRO A 135 -15.43 3.13 -19.08
N THR A 136 -15.88 2.99 -17.83
CA THR A 136 -15.85 1.77 -16.98
C THR A 136 -14.46 1.22 -16.56
N THR A 137 -14.44 0.38 -15.53
CA THR A 137 -13.22 0.03 -14.75
C THR A 137 -12.34 -1.06 -15.35
N ASN A 138 -12.87 -2.02 -16.12
CA ASN A 138 -11.98 -2.93 -16.87
C ASN A 138 -11.11 -2.16 -17.89
N ARG A 139 -11.67 -1.07 -18.47
CA ARG A 139 -10.88 -0.16 -19.29
C ARG A 139 -9.90 0.66 -18.47
N TYR A 140 -10.17 0.91 -17.18
CA TYR A 140 -9.21 1.60 -16.31
C TYR A 140 -7.92 0.81 -16.10
N LEU A 141 -7.99 -0.47 -15.74
CA LEU A 141 -6.78 -1.28 -15.54
C LEU A 141 -5.99 -1.45 -16.85
N GLU A 142 -6.70 -1.75 -17.95
CA GLU A 142 -6.08 -1.82 -19.27
C GLU A 142 -5.44 -0.49 -19.67
N TRP A 143 -6.13 0.63 -19.45
CA TRP A 143 -5.63 1.96 -19.78
C TRP A 143 -4.41 2.32 -18.93
N ARG A 144 -4.44 2.06 -17.62
CA ARG A 144 -3.30 2.26 -16.72
C ARG A 144 -2.08 1.48 -17.19
N ASN A 145 -2.26 0.21 -17.54
CA ASN A 145 -1.18 -0.64 -18.00
C ASN A 145 -0.63 -0.15 -19.35
N ARG A 146 -1.51 0.22 -20.29
CA ARG A 146 -1.10 0.83 -21.58
C ARG A 146 -0.37 2.15 -21.37
N LEU A 147 -0.79 2.99 -20.43
CA LEU A 147 -0.10 4.23 -20.08
C LEU A 147 1.31 3.94 -19.57
N ALA A 148 1.44 2.98 -18.65
CA ALA A 148 2.73 2.56 -18.12
C ALA A 148 3.63 2.00 -19.24
N GLU A 149 3.12 1.13 -20.10
CA GLU A 149 3.84 0.55 -21.24
C GLU A 149 4.28 1.61 -22.25
N ASN A 150 3.39 2.56 -22.60
CA ASN A 150 3.69 3.64 -23.53
C ASN A 150 4.77 4.58 -22.98
N LEU A 151 4.77 4.84 -21.67
CA LEU A 151 5.76 5.69 -21.03
C LEU A 151 7.09 4.96 -20.78
N ASN A 152 7.04 3.66 -20.56
CA ASN A 152 8.21 2.86 -20.25
C ASN A 152 9.15 2.75 -21.47
N GLY A 153 10.40 3.14 -21.29
CA GLY A 153 11.44 3.04 -22.30
C GLY A 153 11.53 4.24 -23.26
N ILE A 154 10.72 5.29 -23.10
CA ILE A 154 10.85 6.51 -23.91
C ILE A 154 12.23 7.14 -23.68
N GLU A 155 12.83 7.62 -24.77
CA GLU A 155 14.01 8.48 -24.73
C GLU A 155 13.61 9.96 -24.72
N LEU A 156 13.95 10.66 -23.65
CA LEU A 156 13.86 12.12 -23.55
C LEU A 156 15.19 12.73 -23.97
N ASN A 157 15.16 13.66 -24.93
CA ASN A 157 16.33 14.45 -25.30
C ASN A 157 16.26 15.82 -24.62
N LEU A 158 17.12 16.04 -23.63
CA LEU A 158 17.24 17.29 -22.90
C LEU A 158 18.62 17.88 -23.18
N GLU A 159 18.65 19.00 -23.91
CA GLU A 159 19.88 19.74 -24.26
C GLU A 159 20.94 18.90 -24.99
N GLY A 160 20.52 17.92 -25.81
CA GLY A 160 21.42 17.03 -26.52
C GLY A 160 21.84 15.79 -25.72
N VAL A 161 21.41 15.68 -24.46
CA VAL A 161 21.62 14.49 -23.62
C VAL A 161 20.35 13.64 -23.63
N LYS A 162 20.51 12.35 -23.90
CA LYS A 162 19.42 11.40 -23.91
C LYS A 162 19.26 10.71 -22.56
N PHE A 163 18.02 10.65 -22.09
CA PHE A 163 17.62 9.94 -20.88
C PHE A 163 16.54 8.92 -21.21
N LYS A 164 16.63 7.73 -20.60
CA LYS A 164 15.65 6.68 -20.72
C LYS A 164 14.74 6.69 -19.49
N LEU A 165 13.44 6.73 -19.73
CA LEU A 165 12.43 6.62 -18.67
C LEU A 165 12.12 5.14 -18.39
N ALA A 166 12.09 4.77 -17.12
CA ALA A 166 11.51 3.52 -16.65
C ALA A 166 10.27 3.83 -15.82
N VAL A 167 9.19 3.11 -16.08
CA VAL A 167 7.88 3.37 -15.44
C VAL A 167 7.33 2.10 -14.85
N THR A 168 6.87 2.18 -13.59
CA THR A 168 6.26 1.04 -12.89
C THR A 168 4.98 1.47 -12.18
N VAL A 169 4.03 0.53 -12.07
CA VAL A 169 2.86 0.70 -11.20
C VAL A 169 3.30 0.35 -9.77
N PRO A 170 3.03 1.20 -8.77
CA PRO A 170 3.33 0.88 -7.38
C PRO A 170 2.64 -0.42 -6.94
N ALA A 171 3.35 -1.28 -6.20
CA ALA A 171 2.77 -2.52 -5.68
C ALA A 171 1.52 -2.28 -4.80
N SER A 172 1.48 -1.15 -4.09
CA SER A 172 0.34 -0.71 -3.29
C SER A 172 -0.91 -0.37 -4.12
N ASP A 173 -0.76 -0.11 -5.42
CA ASP A 173 -1.88 0.19 -6.33
C ASP A 173 -2.21 -1.01 -7.25
N ASP A 174 -1.59 -2.18 -7.05
CA ASP A 174 -1.92 -3.43 -7.75
C ASP A 174 -2.55 -4.47 -6.83
N PHE A 175 -3.87 -4.34 -6.66
CA PHE A 175 -4.67 -5.27 -5.87
C PHE A 175 -4.55 -6.73 -6.34
N ASN A 176 -4.54 -6.97 -7.65
CA ASN A 176 -4.53 -8.33 -8.19
C ASN A 176 -3.19 -9.01 -7.93
N SER A 177 -2.08 -8.28 -8.11
CA SER A 177 -0.75 -8.78 -7.76
C SER A 177 -0.63 -9.03 -6.26
N MET A 178 -1.13 -8.11 -5.43
CA MET A 178 -1.10 -8.24 -3.96
C MET A 178 -1.94 -9.43 -3.48
N LYS A 179 -3.11 -9.63 -4.08
CA LYS A 179 -3.99 -10.77 -3.83
C LYS A 179 -3.32 -12.09 -4.19
N LYS A 180 -2.68 -12.15 -5.36
CA LYS A 180 -1.92 -13.33 -5.76
C LYS A 180 -0.80 -13.65 -4.78
N GLU A 181 -0.06 -12.63 -4.33
CA GLU A 181 1.03 -12.79 -3.36
C GLU A 181 0.52 -13.33 -2.00
N TRP A 182 -0.62 -12.82 -1.50
CA TRP A 182 -1.19 -13.36 -0.27
C TRP A 182 -1.64 -14.82 -0.45
N GLU A 183 -2.14 -15.20 -1.63
CA GLU A 183 -2.75 -16.51 -1.88
C GLU A 183 -1.66 -17.57 -1.90
N GLU A 184 -0.56 -17.24 -2.56
CA GLU A 184 0.67 -18.02 -2.54
C GLU A 184 1.21 -18.14 -1.11
N HIS A 185 1.32 -17.02 -0.38
CA HIS A 185 1.84 -17.04 0.99
C HIS A 185 0.99 -17.88 1.96
N SER A 186 -0.34 -17.82 1.85
CA SER A 186 -1.26 -18.64 2.63
C SER A 186 -1.13 -20.14 2.29
N ALA A 187 -1.00 -20.47 1.01
CA ALA A 187 -0.84 -21.85 0.55
C ALA A 187 0.46 -22.49 1.06
N PHE A 188 1.58 -21.76 1.05
CA PHE A 188 2.89 -22.29 1.47
C PHE A 188 3.05 -22.42 2.99
N ARG A 189 2.43 -21.53 3.77
CA ARG A 189 2.68 -21.47 5.22
C ARG A 189 1.56 -22.05 6.08
N SER A 190 0.50 -22.63 5.49
CA SER A 190 -0.73 -23.01 6.22
C SER A 190 -1.25 -21.84 7.09
N VAL A 191 -1.05 -20.63 6.59
CA VAL A 191 -1.46 -19.39 7.25
C VAL A 191 -2.89 -19.14 6.79
N GLY A 192 -3.79 -18.89 7.75
CA GLY A 192 -5.17 -18.53 7.45
C GLY A 192 -5.28 -17.29 6.56
N GLU A 193 -6.50 -16.97 6.16
CA GLU A 193 -6.79 -15.81 5.32
C GLU A 193 -6.27 -14.50 5.97
N PRO A 194 -5.70 -13.57 5.18
CA PRO A 194 -5.17 -12.33 5.72
C PRO A 194 -6.30 -11.48 6.28
N ASP A 195 -6.22 -11.14 7.56
CA ASP A 195 -7.23 -10.32 8.25
C ASP A 195 -6.72 -8.94 8.64
N THR A 196 -5.47 -8.61 8.27
CA THR A 196 -4.77 -7.40 8.74
C THR A 196 -4.24 -6.56 7.58
N VAL A 197 -4.66 -5.29 7.54
CA VAL A 197 -4.26 -4.25 6.58
C VAL A 197 -3.22 -3.33 7.22
N VAL A 198 -2.20 -2.96 6.45
CA VAL A 198 -1.18 -1.99 6.83
C VAL A 198 -1.26 -0.78 5.91
N LEU A 199 -1.41 0.41 6.49
CA LEU A 199 -1.42 1.69 5.81
C LEU A 199 -0.25 2.53 6.26
N ARG A 200 0.56 3.00 5.31
CA ARG A 200 1.76 3.81 5.55
C ARG A 200 1.66 5.16 4.85
N GLY A 201 2.30 6.18 5.44
CA GLY A 201 2.37 7.51 4.84
C GLY A 201 1.13 8.39 4.99
N MET A 202 0.22 8.01 5.89
CA MET A 202 -0.99 8.78 6.13
C MET A 202 -0.67 10.08 6.90
N PRO A 203 -1.27 11.25 6.58
CA PRO A 203 -1.00 12.47 7.35
C PRO A 203 -1.49 12.37 8.80
N SER A 204 -0.58 12.43 9.78
CA SER A 204 -0.91 12.26 11.21
C SER A 204 -2.04 13.17 11.69
N ARG A 205 -2.07 14.42 11.18
CA ARG A 205 -3.09 15.43 11.53
C ARG A 205 -4.50 15.10 11.06
N TRP A 206 -4.66 14.21 10.08
CA TRP A 206 -5.98 13.78 9.61
C TRP A 206 -6.60 12.76 10.56
N PHE A 207 -5.76 12.07 11.33
CA PHE A 207 -6.14 11.06 12.30
C PHE A 207 -6.05 11.56 13.75
N ALA A 208 -5.67 12.83 13.97
CA ALA A 208 -5.53 13.43 15.28
C ALA A 208 -6.87 14.00 15.79
N GLU A 209 -7.02 14.09 17.11
CA GLU A 209 -8.13 14.82 17.72
C GLU A 209 -8.01 16.33 17.45
N PRO A 210 -9.05 16.97 16.89
CA PRO A 210 -9.00 18.38 16.54
C PRO A 210 -8.65 19.25 17.75
N ARG A 211 -7.68 20.17 17.58
CA ARG A 211 -7.25 21.17 18.58
C ARG A 211 -6.56 20.61 19.83
N VAL A 212 -6.44 19.30 19.97
CA VAL A 212 -5.88 18.65 21.17
C VAL A 212 -4.49 18.08 20.91
N SER A 213 -4.24 17.54 19.71
CA SER A 213 -2.97 16.86 19.41
C SER A 213 -2.54 17.00 17.96
N SER A 214 -1.23 16.86 17.73
CA SER A 214 -0.65 16.60 16.42
C SER A 214 -0.49 15.11 16.12
N LYS A 215 -0.54 14.27 17.16
CA LYS A 215 -0.37 12.82 17.07
C LYS A 215 -1.68 12.15 16.66
N PRO A 216 -1.60 11.09 15.86
CA PRO A 216 -2.80 10.35 15.47
C PRO A 216 -3.46 9.72 16.70
N SER A 217 -4.78 9.80 16.78
CA SER A 217 -5.61 9.25 17.87
C SER A 217 -6.15 7.88 17.47
N MET A 218 -6.10 6.94 18.41
CA MET A 218 -6.65 5.60 18.23
C MET A 218 -8.15 5.64 17.98
N LEU A 219 -8.88 6.48 18.74
CA LEU A 219 -10.33 6.61 18.63
C LEU A 219 -10.76 7.17 17.27
N VAL A 220 -10.11 8.27 16.85
CA VAL A 220 -10.37 8.89 15.55
C VAL A 220 -10.06 7.92 14.42
N THR A 221 -8.94 7.21 14.50
CA THR A 221 -8.54 6.24 13.47
C THR A 221 -9.49 5.04 13.42
N HIS A 222 -9.92 4.54 14.56
CA HIS A 222 -10.91 3.47 14.64
C HIS A 222 -12.22 3.86 13.96
N THR A 223 -12.70 5.07 14.26
CA THR A 223 -13.92 5.66 13.69
C THR A 223 -13.83 5.71 12.16
N ILE A 224 -12.74 6.31 11.65
CA ILE A 224 -12.46 6.40 10.21
C ILE A 224 -12.40 5.02 9.54
N LEU A 225 -11.67 4.05 10.11
CA LEU A 225 -11.43 2.76 9.46
C LEU A 225 -12.55 1.74 9.67
N SER A 226 -13.45 2.00 10.62
CA SER A 226 -14.65 1.16 10.81
C SER A 226 -15.64 1.25 9.64
N THR A 227 -15.48 2.24 8.74
CA THR A 227 -16.25 2.30 7.49
C THR A 227 -16.00 1.10 6.58
N PHE A 228 -14.85 0.44 6.70
CA PHE A 228 -14.52 -0.74 5.90
C PHE A 228 -14.99 -2.05 6.52
N GLY A 229 -15.43 -2.03 7.78
CA GLY A 229 -15.90 -3.22 8.48
C GLY A 229 -15.57 -3.21 9.96
N LYS A 230 -15.90 -4.32 10.63
CA LYS A 230 -15.73 -4.40 12.09
C LYS A 230 -14.26 -4.65 12.43
N ILE A 231 -13.67 -3.73 13.20
CA ILE A 231 -12.28 -3.80 13.63
C ILE A 231 -12.15 -4.67 14.88
N ARG A 232 -11.18 -5.59 14.87
CA ARG A 232 -10.79 -6.44 16.01
C ARG A 232 -9.67 -5.80 16.81
N ASN A 233 -8.61 -5.40 16.13
CA ASN A 233 -7.44 -4.76 16.73
C ASN A 233 -6.98 -3.60 15.85
N LEU A 234 -6.48 -2.54 16.48
CA LEU A 234 -5.99 -1.36 15.80
C LEU A 234 -4.69 -0.91 16.47
N ASN A 235 -3.70 -0.58 15.65
CA ASN A 235 -2.48 0.08 16.09
C ASN A 235 -2.20 1.29 15.20
N VAL A 236 -1.80 2.40 15.82
CA VAL A 236 -1.49 3.64 15.13
C VAL A 236 -0.23 4.23 15.75
N GLY A 237 0.74 4.59 14.92
CA GLY A 237 2.01 5.15 15.36
C GLY A 237 2.63 6.05 14.30
N GLU A 238 3.75 6.69 14.64
CA GLU A 238 4.53 7.51 13.71
C GLU A 238 5.17 6.61 12.64
N ASP A 239 5.14 7.04 11.37
CA ASP A 239 5.81 6.31 10.30
C ASP A 239 7.16 6.93 9.98
N ASN A 240 8.18 6.48 10.70
CA ASN A 240 9.54 6.99 10.54
C ASN A 240 10.29 6.37 9.36
N GLU A 241 9.70 5.40 8.66
CA GLU A 241 10.33 4.73 7.52
C GLU A 241 9.66 5.09 6.19
N TYR A 242 8.47 5.68 6.22
CA TYR A 242 7.75 6.05 5.00
C TYR A 242 8.57 7.03 4.13
N GLY A 243 8.78 6.68 2.86
CA GLY A 243 9.53 7.50 1.92
C GLY A 243 11.06 7.40 2.05
N LYS A 244 11.59 6.39 2.76
CA LYS A 244 13.04 6.14 2.87
C LYS A 244 13.62 5.22 1.78
N ASP A 245 12.86 4.89 0.73
CA ASP A 245 13.31 3.92 -0.26
C ASP A 245 14.50 4.42 -1.10
N GLU A 246 15.59 3.64 -1.02
CA GLU A 246 16.82 3.44 -1.83
C GLU A 246 17.60 4.64 -2.41
N SER A 247 17.03 5.83 -2.46
CA SER A 247 17.82 7.03 -2.60
C SER A 247 18.13 7.54 -1.20
N GLU A 248 19.41 7.73 -0.88
CA GLU A 248 19.92 8.39 0.34
C GLU A 248 19.42 9.85 0.51
N ASN A 249 18.29 10.20 -0.08
CA ASN A 249 18.02 11.53 -0.59
C ASN A 249 16.55 11.96 -0.58
N SER A 250 15.63 11.21 0.07
CA SER A 250 14.44 11.89 0.58
C SER A 250 14.91 12.80 1.71
N GLY A 251 14.81 14.12 1.50
CA GLY A 251 15.20 15.10 2.51
C GLY A 251 14.51 14.76 3.83
N ASP A 252 15.31 14.72 4.89
CA ASP A 252 14.95 14.58 6.31
C ASP A 252 13.44 14.57 6.53
N LEU A 253 12.83 13.38 6.41
CA LEU A 253 11.40 13.22 6.67
C LEU A 253 11.17 13.69 8.10
N VAL A 254 10.42 14.79 8.24
CA VAL A 254 10.12 15.33 9.56
C VAL A 254 9.31 14.29 10.31
N SER A 255 9.99 13.61 11.25
CA SER A 255 9.39 12.58 12.10
C SER A 255 8.10 13.09 12.72
N GLY A 256 7.06 12.27 12.67
CA GLY A 256 5.73 12.57 13.22
C GLY A 256 4.73 13.24 12.27
N LEU A 257 5.11 13.67 11.06
CA LEU A 257 4.15 14.19 10.07
C LEU A 257 3.25 13.10 9.46
N TYR A 258 3.80 11.90 9.32
CA TYR A 258 3.09 10.74 8.77
C TYR A 258 2.91 9.66 9.83
N CYS A 259 1.84 8.90 9.70
CA CYS A 259 1.51 7.78 10.58
C CYS A 259 1.38 6.46 9.82
N LYS A 260 1.74 5.40 10.52
CA LYS A 260 1.52 4.02 10.14
C LYS A 260 0.32 3.51 10.93
N ILE A 261 -0.62 2.90 10.22
CA ILE A 261 -1.82 2.33 10.79
C ILE A 261 -1.85 0.84 10.45
N VAL A 262 -2.07 -0.01 11.44
CA VAL A 262 -2.23 -1.46 11.26
C VAL A 262 -3.60 -1.82 11.81
N VAL A 263 -4.46 -2.39 10.96
CA VAL A 263 -5.86 -2.70 11.30
C VAL A 263 -6.11 -4.17 11.06
N GLN A 264 -6.57 -4.88 12.09
CA GLN A 264 -7.08 -6.24 11.96
C GLN A 264 -8.61 -6.21 11.97
N PHE A 265 -9.22 -6.79 10.94
CA PHE A 265 -10.67 -6.91 10.81
C PHE A 265 -11.19 -8.22 11.40
N ASP A 266 -12.47 -8.23 11.77
CA ASP A 266 -13.14 -9.43 12.28
C ASP A 266 -13.40 -10.45 11.16
N LYS A 267 -13.68 -9.98 9.95
CA LYS A 267 -14.01 -10.82 8.79
C LYS A 267 -12.95 -10.62 7.69
N TYR A 268 -12.57 -11.72 7.05
CA TYR A 268 -11.70 -11.69 5.87
C TYR A 268 -12.28 -10.81 4.76
N LYS A 269 -13.59 -10.88 4.51
CA LYS A 269 -14.26 -10.08 3.50
C LYS A 269 -14.02 -8.58 3.70
N ASP A 270 -14.12 -8.10 4.93
CA ASP A 270 -13.90 -6.69 5.28
C ASP A 270 -12.44 -6.28 4.99
N CYS A 271 -11.47 -7.13 5.34
CA CYS A 271 -10.05 -6.91 5.02
C CYS A 271 -9.79 -6.89 3.50
N HIS A 272 -10.33 -7.87 2.77
CA HIS A 272 -10.22 -7.99 1.32
C HIS A 272 -10.80 -6.76 0.61
N ASP A 273 -12.02 -6.36 0.99
CA ASP A 273 -12.73 -5.24 0.40
C ASP A 273 -12.03 -3.92 0.75
N ALA A 274 -11.51 -3.77 1.98
CA ALA A 274 -10.70 -2.61 2.38
C ALA A 274 -9.47 -2.44 1.48
N ILE A 275 -8.66 -3.49 1.30
CA ILE A 275 -7.46 -3.41 0.45
C ILE A 275 -7.85 -3.07 -0.98
N ARG A 276 -8.87 -3.76 -1.53
CA ARG A 276 -9.37 -3.51 -2.89
C ARG A 276 -9.78 -2.04 -3.09
N VAL A 277 -10.50 -1.48 -2.13
CA VAL A 277 -11.00 -0.09 -2.13
C VAL A 277 -9.88 0.93 -1.94
N LEU A 278 -8.87 0.62 -1.14
CA LEU A 278 -7.76 1.51 -0.84
C LEU A 278 -6.73 1.54 -1.97
N CYS A 279 -6.54 0.45 -2.71
CA CYS A 279 -5.68 0.38 -3.88
C CYS A 279 -6.15 1.37 -4.97
N GLY A 280 -5.22 2.15 -5.53
CA GLY A 280 -5.53 3.08 -6.63
C GLY A 280 -6.38 4.28 -6.20
N ARG A 281 -6.45 4.59 -4.90
CA ARG A 281 -7.14 5.79 -4.38
C ARG A 281 -6.26 6.59 -3.44
N SER A 282 -6.41 7.91 -3.46
CA SER A 282 -5.84 8.82 -2.44
C SER A 282 -6.90 9.27 -1.48
N MET A 283 -6.47 9.63 -0.28
CA MET A 283 -7.34 10.24 0.70
C MET A 283 -7.35 11.77 0.50
N GLN A 284 -8.53 12.38 0.61
CA GLN A 284 -8.71 13.82 0.56
C GLN A 284 -9.57 14.26 1.72
N LYS A 285 -9.17 15.34 2.39
CA LYS A 285 -9.98 15.97 3.43
C LYS A 285 -10.94 16.99 2.85
N GLN A 286 -12.18 17.01 3.33
CA GLN A 286 -13.20 17.98 2.96
C GLN A 286 -12.68 19.41 3.18
N GLY A 287 -12.93 20.29 2.19
CA GLY A 287 -12.43 21.66 2.19
C GLY A 287 -10.93 21.80 1.89
N SER A 288 -10.19 20.70 1.74
CA SER A 288 -8.77 20.71 1.36
C SER A 288 -8.59 20.33 -0.11
N ARG A 289 -7.70 21.04 -0.80
CA ARG A 289 -7.21 20.63 -2.13
C ARG A 289 -6.15 19.51 -2.04
N LEU A 290 -5.57 19.28 -0.86
CA LEU A 290 -4.54 18.27 -0.65
C LEU A 290 -5.13 16.86 -0.78
N LYS A 291 -4.54 16.06 -1.66
CA LYS A 291 -4.77 14.63 -1.79
C LYS A 291 -3.51 13.93 -1.27
N ALA A 292 -3.67 13.11 -0.24
CA ALA A 292 -2.59 12.36 0.36
C ALA A 292 -2.54 10.96 -0.24
N ASP A 293 -1.39 10.60 -0.79
CA ASP A 293 -1.10 9.21 -1.12
C ASP A 293 -0.72 8.45 0.14
N TYR A 294 -0.87 7.14 0.05
CA TYR A 294 -0.46 6.20 1.08
C TYR A 294 -0.05 4.91 0.39
N GLU A 295 0.68 4.08 1.12
CA GLU A 295 0.93 2.70 0.73
C GLU A 295 0.02 1.79 1.52
N VAL A 296 -0.77 1.00 0.79
CA VAL A 296 -1.55 -0.10 1.35
C VAL A 296 -0.81 -1.41 1.11
N SER A 297 -0.76 -2.24 2.13
CA SER A 297 -0.27 -3.61 2.07
C SER A 297 -0.99 -4.47 3.10
N TRP A 298 -0.64 -5.74 3.17
CA TRP A 298 -1.17 -6.70 4.13
C TRP A 298 -0.05 -7.21 5.04
N ASP A 299 -0.44 -7.65 6.24
CA ASP A 299 0.51 -8.12 7.24
C ASP A 299 0.98 -9.55 6.97
N LYS A 300 2.25 -9.70 6.58
CA LYS A 300 2.90 -11.00 6.35
C LYS A 300 3.38 -11.65 7.65
N ASP A 301 3.66 -10.84 8.66
CA ASP A 301 4.41 -11.24 9.85
C ASP A 301 3.53 -11.55 11.05
N ARG A 302 2.21 -11.27 10.98
CA ARG A 302 1.27 -11.39 12.11
C ARG A 302 1.62 -10.45 13.25
N PHE A 303 1.75 -9.17 12.93
CA PHE A 303 2.00 -8.04 13.82
C PHE A 303 1.31 -8.20 15.19
N PHE A 304 -0.03 -8.40 15.22
CA PHE A 304 -0.79 -8.52 16.46
C PHE A 304 -0.58 -9.84 17.23
N ARG A 305 -0.14 -10.90 16.56
CA ARG A 305 0.17 -12.18 17.22
C ARG A 305 1.56 -12.14 17.85
N ASN A 306 2.52 -11.55 17.15
CA ASN A 306 3.90 -11.44 17.63
C ASN A 306 4.04 -10.39 18.73
N SER A 307 3.26 -9.31 18.68
CA SER A 307 3.27 -8.29 19.74
C SER A 307 2.84 -8.86 21.09
N ARG A 308 1.86 -9.78 21.09
CA ARG A 308 1.40 -10.48 22.29
C ARG A 308 2.49 -11.36 22.88
N ASN A 309 3.20 -12.10 22.03
CA ASN A 309 4.30 -12.96 22.47
C ASN A 309 5.49 -12.15 23.01
N GLN A 310 5.84 -11.01 22.40
CA GLN A 310 6.93 -10.16 22.92
C GLN A 310 6.64 -9.57 24.31
N SER A 311 5.38 -9.23 24.62
CA SER A 311 4.99 -8.81 25.97
C SER A 311 5.06 -9.96 26.98
N GLU A 312 4.75 -11.19 26.56
CA GLU A 312 4.85 -12.39 27.41
C GLU A 312 6.32 -12.79 27.64
N ASP A 313 7.19 -12.71 26.63
CA ASP A 313 8.63 -13.00 26.74
C ASP A 313 9.37 -11.96 27.61
N LYS A 314 8.99 -10.67 27.54
CA LYS A 314 9.52 -9.66 28.46
C LYS A 314 9.09 -9.89 29.91
N ASN A 315 7.87 -10.38 30.13
CA ASN A 315 7.40 -10.77 31.46
C ASN A 315 8.04 -12.07 31.96
N SER A 316 8.30 -13.05 31.07
CA SER A 316 8.97 -14.30 31.44
C SER A 316 10.44 -14.06 31.82
N MET A 317 11.13 -13.18 31.09
CA MET A 317 12.53 -12.80 31.38
C MET A 317 12.66 -11.94 32.66
N ALA A 318 11.64 -11.15 32.99
CA ALA A 318 11.53 -10.47 34.29
C ALA A 318 11.22 -11.43 35.44
N SER A 319 10.48 -12.53 35.18
CA SER A 319 10.21 -13.56 36.18
C SER A 319 11.37 -14.53 36.40
N SER A 320 12.23 -14.77 35.40
CA SER A 320 13.43 -15.60 35.54
C SER A 320 14.54 -14.87 36.30
N SER A 321 14.66 -13.55 36.12
CA SER A 321 15.64 -12.74 36.87
C SER A 321 15.21 -12.46 38.33
N ALA A 322 13.93 -12.66 38.68
CA ALA A 322 13.45 -12.60 40.06
C ALA A 322 13.63 -13.92 40.84
N ALA A 323 13.78 -15.07 40.15
CA ALA A 323 13.90 -16.39 40.77
C ALA A 323 15.34 -16.77 41.17
N ASP A 324 16.36 -16.15 40.58
CA ASP A 324 17.78 -16.48 40.83
C ASP A 324 18.40 -15.75 42.05
N ASN A 325 17.67 -14.87 42.74
CA ASN A 325 18.20 -14.10 43.88
C ASN A 325 17.90 -14.71 45.27
N TYR A 326 17.50 -16.00 45.35
CA TYR A 326 17.19 -16.66 46.62
C TYR A 326 17.96 -17.96 46.85
N ARG A 327 19.29 -17.95 46.75
CA ARG A 327 20.11 -18.91 47.51
C ARG A 327 21.58 -18.54 47.68
N SER A 328 21.98 -18.49 48.95
CA SER A 328 23.35 -18.40 49.50
C SER A 328 23.96 -16.99 49.42
N GLU A 329 24.39 -16.33 50.50
CA GLU A 329 25.24 -16.77 51.61
C GLU A 329 25.01 -15.97 52.91
N ALA A 330 25.42 -16.58 54.02
CA ALA A 330 25.26 -16.11 55.39
C ALA A 330 26.31 -15.06 55.83
N SER A 331 25.85 -14.17 56.69
CA SER A 331 26.53 -13.39 57.75
C SER A 331 28.05 -13.50 57.93
N ARG A 332 28.75 -12.35 57.87
CA ARG A 332 29.63 -11.84 58.95
C ARG A 332 29.68 -10.30 58.96
N ARG A 333 29.37 -9.72 60.14
CA ARG A 333 29.63 -8.32 60.52
C ARG A 333 31.06 -8.18 61.06
N HIS A 334 31.71 -7.03 60.85
CA HIS A 334 32.51 -6.21 61.81
C HIS A 334 32.98 -4.92 61.08
N GLY A 335 32.75 -3.72 61.65
CA GLY A 335 33.28 -2.41 61.18
C GLY A 335 34.53 -1.99 61.98
N PRO A 336 34.88 -0.69 62.13
CA PRO A 336 34.64 0.51 61.31
C PRO A 336 35.93 1.39 61.10
N GLU A 337 35.75 2.62 60.58
CA GLU A 337 36.61 3.83 60.64
C GLU A 337 37.88 3.98 59.76
N ASN A 338 37.84 4.95 58.81
CA ASN A 338 38.61 6.21 58.88
C ASN A 338 38.36 7.15 57.66
N VAL A 339 37.59 8.22 57.90
CA VAL A 339 37.78 9.65 57.57
C VAL A 339 39.10 10.01 56.80
N ARG A 340 39.15 10.64 55.60
CA ARG A 340 39.03 12.11 55.24
C ARG A 340 39.52 12.35 53.76
N PRO A 341 39.53 13.57 53.15
CA PRO A 341 38.92 13.83 51.82
C PRO A 341 39.83 14.57 50.79
N ARG A 342 39.27 14.81 49.59
CA ARG A 342 39.55 15.87 48.58
C ARG A 342 40.99 16.09 48.06
N ARG A 343 41.15 16.05 46.73
CA ARG A 343 41.57 17.25 45.95
C ARG A 343 41.31 17.11 44.44
N PHE A 344 40.67 18.14 43.88
CA PHE A 344 40.74 18.53 42.47
C PHE A 344 42.07 19.24 42.19
N LYS A 345 42.57 19.10 40.96
CA LYS A 345 43.38 20.03 40.13
C LYS A 345 43.93 19.19 38.96
N GLU A 346 44.04 19.65 37.72
CA GLU A 346 43.77 20.89 37.01
C GLU A 346 43.74 20.51 35.52
#